data_AF-A0A1Y4F6B8-F1
#
_entry.id   AF-A0A1Y4F6B8-F1
#
_cell.length_a   1.000
_cell.length_b   1.000
_cell.length_c   1.000
_cell.angle_alpha   90.00
_cell.angle_beta   90.00
_cell.angle_gamma   90.00
#
_symmetry.space_group_name_H-M   'P 1'
#
loop_
_entity.id
_entity.type
_entity.pdbx_description
1 polymer ?
#
loop_
_entity_poly.entity_id
_entity_poly.type
_entity_poly.pdbx_seq_one_letter_code
_entity_poly.pdbx_strand_id
1 'polypeptide(L)' 'MSRIVIEKELCKGCEYCVTYCPKQLIHIGTAFNSMGFKYAVPEDKEGQCTACGICALMCPDAAIEVYQTEK' A
#
# COMPACT_ATOMS: atom_id res chain seq x y z
N MET A 1 3.84 -15.76 -0.43
CA MET A 1 4.76 -14.62 -0.37
C MET A 1 4.06 -13.50 0.35
N SER A 2 4.77 -12.86 1.28
CA SER A 2 4.26 -11.70 2.01
C SER A 2 3.90 -10.59 1.03
N ARG A 3 2.77 -9.91 1.26
CA ARG A 3 2.26 -8.89 0.34
C ARG A 3 1.33 -7.92 1.08
N ILE A 4 0.96 -6.84 0.39
CA ILE A 4 -0.09 -5.92 0.83
C ILE A 4 -1.17 -5.79 -0.23
N VAL A 5 -2.37 -5.42 0.21
CA VAL A 5 -3.49 -5.02 -0.65
C VAL A 5 -3.94 -3.64 -0.21
N ILE A 6 -4.15 -2.74 -1.16
CA ILE A 6 -4.62 -1.37 -0.91
C ILE A 6 -6.05 -1.28 -1.44
N GLU A 7 -7.01 -0.99 -0.57
CA GLU A 7 -8.40 -0.72 -0.94
C GLU A 7 -8.50 0.67 -1.56
N LYS A 8 -8.68 0.71 -2.88
CA LYS A 8 -8.68 1.96 -3.66
C LYS A 8 -9.79 2.91 -3.25
N GLU A 9 -10.94 2.41 -2.80
CA GLU A 9 -12.06 3.28 -2.40
C GLU A 9 -11.87 3.88 -1.00
N LEU A 10 -10.92 3.39 -0.21
CA LEU A 10 -10.54 4.00 1.07
C LEU A 10 -9.29 4.87 0.95
N CYS A 11 -8.40 4.56 0.01
CA CYS A 11 -7.16 5.29 -0.18
C CYS A 11 -7.40 6.68 -0.80
N LYS A 12 -6.94 7.74 -0.11
CA LYS A 12 -7.01 9.13 -0.57
C LYS A 12 -5.70 9.66 -1.19
N GLY A 13 -4.71 8.79 -1.38
CA GLY A 13 -3.45 9.16 -2.03
C GLY A 13 -2.55 10.10 -1.23
N CYS A 14 -2.54 10.01 0.11
CA CYS A 14 -1.74 10.88 0.98
C CYS A 14 -0.22 10.60 1.00
N GLU A 15 0.24 9.58 0.26
CA GLU A 15 1.66 9.23 0.06
C GLU A 15 2.45 8.76 1.30
N TYR A 16 1.90 8.72 2.50
CA TYR A 16 2.65 8.21 3.67
C TYR A 16 3.17 6.79 3.48
N CYS A 17 2.35 5.88 2.94
CA CYS A 17 2.80 4.51 2.67
C CYS A 17 3.95 4.45 1.65
N VAL A 18 3.99 5.37 0.69
CA VAL A 18 5.09 5.52 -0.29
C VAL A 18 6.37 5.94 0.43
N THR A 19 6.28 7.00 1.24
CA THR A 19 7.44 7.53 1.99
C THR A 19 8.02 6.51 2.99
N TYR A 20 7.16 5.82 3.74
CA TYR A 20 7.59 4.98 4.87
C TYR A 20 7.81 3.51 4.53
N CYS A 21 7.53 3.06 3.30
CA CYS A 21 7.87 1.71 2.89
C CYS A 21 9.40 1.55 2.81
N PRO A 22 10.05 0.72 3.65
CA PRO A 22 11.52 0.61 3.66
C PRO A 22 12.08 -0.04 2.38
N LYS A 23 11.22 -0.73 1.62
CA LYS A 23 11.54 -1.36 0.34
C LYS A 23 11.11 -0.52 -0.87
N GLN A 24 10.45 0.63 -0.65
CA GLN A 24 9.95 1.52 -1.70
C GLN A 24 9.08 0.79 -2.75
N LEU A 25 8.25 -0.15 -2.29
CA LEU A 25 7.39 -1.00 -3.13
C LEU A 25 5.98 -0.43 -3.37
N ILE A 26 5.78 0.87 -3.19
CA ILE A 26 4.45 1.50 -3.30
C ILE A 26 4.63 2.83 -4.03
N HIS A 27 3.74 3.13 -4.98
CA HIS A 27 3.70 4.41 -5.70
C HIS A 27 2.26 4.92 -5.81
N ILE A 28 2.06 6.17 -6.24
CA ILE A 28 0.73 6.69 -6.57
C ILE A 28 0.38 6.34 -8.01
N GLY A 29 -0.73 5.62 -8.20
CA GLY A 29 -1.24 5.26 -9.51
C GLY A 29 -1.77 6.47 -10.30
N THR A 30 -2.08 6.24 -11.57
CA THR A 30 -2.65 7.26 -12.46
C THR A 30 -4.17 7.28 -12.49
N ALA A 31 -4.81 6.18 -12.08
CA ALA A 31 -6.26 6.03 -12.05
C ALA A 31 -6.88 6.75 -10.84
N PHE A 32 -8.17 7.08 -10.97
CA PHE A 32 -8.98 7.69 -9.92
C PHE A 32 -9.99 6.68 -9.37
N ASN A 33 -10.28 6.75 -8.07
CA ASN A 33 -11.38 6.01 -7.44
C ASN A 33 -12.73 6.73 -7.61
N SER A 34 -13.82 6.18 -7.06
CA SER A 34 -15.17 6.76 -7.21
C SER A 34 -15.33 8.16 -6.59
N MET A 35 -14.46 8.53 -5.65
CA MET A 35 -14.44 9.84 -4.99
C MET A 35 -13.51 10.85 -5.68
N GLY A 36 -12.82 10.45 -6.75
CA GLY A 36 -11.92 11.33 -7.50
C GLY A 36 -10.50 11.44 -6.92
N PHE A 37 -10.09 10.52 -6.05
CA PHE A 37 -8.71 10.47 -5.56
C PHE A 37 -7.86 9.52 -6.41
N LYS A 38 -6.61 9.93 -6.68
CA LYS A 38 -5.57 8.96 -7.04
C LYS A 38 -5.23 8.14 -5.80
N TYR A 39 -4.97 6.86 -6.00
CA TYR A 39 -4.72 5.92 -4.91
C TYR A 39 -3.34 5.28 -5.04
N ALA A 40 -2.83 4.81 -3.90
CA ALA A 40 -1.56 4.09 -3.84
C ALA A 40 -1.69 2.69 -4.45
N VAL A 41 -0.66 2.25 -5.14
CA VAL A 41 -0.57 0.95 -5.81
C VAL A 41 0.73 0.27 -5.37
N PRO A 42 0.68 -0.98 -4.88
CA PRO A 42 1.88 -1.74 -4.59
C PRO A 42 2.56 -2.18 -5.90
N GLU A 43 3.88 -2.02 -5.98
CA GLU A 43 4.73 -2.55 -7.03
C GLU A 43 5.76 -3.50 -6.41
N ASP A 44 5.39 -4.78 -6.35
CA ASP A 44 6.24 -5.84 -5.81
C ASP A 44 6.26 -7.07 -6.73
N LYS A 45 6.82 -6.90 -7.93
CA LYS A 45 6.89 -7.96 -8.96
C LYS A 45 7.77 -9.14 -8.53
N GLU A 46 8.76 -8.88 -7.68
CA GLU A 46 9.77 -9.85 -7.24
C GLU A 46 9.46 -10.45 -5.86
N GLY A 47 8.36 -10.06 -5.21
CA GLY A 47 7.97 -10.59 -3.89
C GLY A 47 8.90 -10.17 -2.75
N GLN A 48 9.45 -8.97 -2.81
CA GLN A 48 10.38 -8.39 -1.83
C GLN A 48 9.67 -7.84 -0.58
N CYS A 49 8.33 -7.75 -0.58
CA CYS A 49 7.58 -7.29 0.58
C CYS A 49 7.82 -8.20 1.78
N THR A 50 8.20 -7.61 2.91
CA THR A 50 8.51 -8.34 4.15
C THR A 50 7.31 -8.46 5.09
N ALA A 51 6.14 -7.92 4.71
CA ALA A 51 4.97 -7.78 5.59
C ALA A 51 5.28 -7.06 6.93
N CYS A 52 6.17 -6.06 6.93
CA CYS A 52 6.55 -5.33 8.15
C CYS A 52 5.44 -4.47 8.78
N GLY A 53 4.33 -4.20 8.08
CA GLY A 53 3.18 -3.48 8.63
C GLY A 53 3.28 -1.96 8.70
N ILE A 54 4.46 -1.36 8.47
CA ILE A 54 4.67 0.10 8.59
C ILE A 54 3.71 0.91 7.69
N CYS A 55 3.49 0.46 6.45
CA CYS A 55 2.57 1.14 5.53
C CYS A 55 1.13 1.17 6.06
N ALA A 56 0.66 0.10 6.68
CA ALA A 56 -0.67 0.03 7.29
C ALA A 56 -0.75 0.91 8.55
N LEU A 57 0.29 0.90 9.40
CA LEU A 57 0.35 1.73 10.61
C LEU A 57 0.27 3.23 10.29
N MET A 58 0.95 3.67 9.22
CA MET A 58 0.96 5.08 8.80
C MET A 58 -0.26 5.48 7.98
N CYS A 59 -1.12 4.54 7.59
CA CYS A 59 -2.29 4.85 6.76
C CYS A 59 -3.39 5.49 7.61
N PRO A 60 -3.75 6.77 7.38
CA PRO A 60 -4.74 7.45 8.20
C PRO A 60 -6.16 6.92 7.97
N ASP A 61 -6.42 6.31 6.80
CA ASP A 61 -7.73 5.80 6.41
C ASP A 61 -7.86 4.27 6.56
N ALA A 62 -6.85 3.60 7.17
CA ALA A 62 -6.81 2.14 7.33
C ALA A 62 -7.06 1.35 6.03
N ALA A 63 -6.61 1.88 4.89
CA ALA A 63 -6.87 1.33 3.56
C ALA A 63 -5.96 0.18 3.14
N ILE A 64 -5.07 -0.32 4.01
CA ILE A 64 -4.02 -1.28 3.66
C ILE A 64 -4.13 -2.54 4.51
N GLU A 65 -4.32 -3.66 3.85
CA GLU A 65 -4.24 -4.99 4.46
C GLU A 65 -2.86 -5.60 4.23
N VAL A 66 -2.32 -6.26 5.24
CA VAL A 66 -0.99 -6.87 5.22
C VAL A 66 -1.12 -8.38 5.39
N TYR A 67 -0.58 -9.12 4.44
CA TYR A 67 -0.61 -10.59 4.42
C TYR A 67 0.79 -11.11 4.67
N GLN A 68 0.98 -11.81 5.79
CA GLN A 68 2.22 -12.50 6.12
C GLN A 68 2.08 -13.99 5.78
N THR A 69 3.05 -14.56 5.06
CA THR A 69 3.10 -16.02 4.92
C THR A 69 3.82 -16.60 6.14
N GLU A 70 3.22 -17.58 6.80
CA GLU A 70 3.89 -18.32 7.88
C GLU A 70 5.07 -19.12 7.31
N LYS A 71 6.11 -19.31 8.12
CA LYS A 71 7.32 -20.04 7.75
C LYS A 71 7.11 -21.54 7.84
#